data_AF-A0A651GPX8-F1
#
_entry.id   AF-A0A651GPX8-F1
#
_cell.length_a   1.000
_cell.length_b   1.000
_cell.length_c   1.000
_cell.angle_alpha   90.00
_cell.angle_beta   90.00
_cell.angle_gamma   90.00
#
_symmetry.space_group_name_H-M   'P 1'
#
loop_
_entity.id
_entity.type
_entity.pdbx_description
1 polymer ?
#
loop_
_entity_poly.entity_id
_entity_poly.type
_entity_poly.pdbx_seq_one_letter_code
_entity_poly.pdbx_strand_id
1 'polypeptide(L)'
;MFVNNDTDGTLFYPEAFYGRDFRVFPQARVAVSCVQPVARAHHDTFAFPNRSILNETIRNLIFHVPMWFAMFFLMGISVVQGVRFLGNGHRMHDVKAEQSVRVGLLFAVLGLVTGSLWARFTWGAWWVSDPQLNGAAVTFLMYVAYLILRGSMDDEDRRARVSAVYNIFAFAMLVVLILILPRFTDSLHPGKGGNPAFSAYDLDSTLRAVFYPAVLGWILLGYWIYTLRYRIAQLKHNLE
;
A
#
# COMPACT_ATOMS: atom_id res chain seq x y z
N MET A 1 -22.29 18.05 9.79
CA MET A 1 -22.63 17.80 11.22
C MET A 1 -21.34 17.60 12.00
N PHE A 2 -21.20 18.21 13.16
CA PHE A 2 -20.16 17.86 14.11
C PHE A 2 -20.76 16.90 15.14
N VAL A 3 -20.19 15.70 15.26
CA VAL A 3 -20.59 14.71 16.27
C VAL A 3 -19.47 14.67 17.30
N ASN A 4 -19.77 14.99 18.55
CA ASN A 4 -18.80 14.89 19.63
C ASN A 4 -19.10 13.63 20.45
N ASN A 5 -18.09 12.81 20.69
CA ASN A 5 -18.14 11.58 21.45
C ASN A 5 -16.99 11.60 22.47
N ASP A 6 -17.27 11.20 23.71
CA ASP A 6 -16.27 11.08 24.78
C ASP A 6 -15.12 10.11 24.43
N THR A 7 -15.34 9.19 23.50
CA THR A 7 -14.36 8.18 23.04
C THR A 7 -13.56 8.64 21.83
N ASP A 8 -14.23 9.18 20.80
CA ASP A 8 -13.63 9.50 19.48
C ASP A 8 -13.34 10.99 19.27
N GLY A 9 -13.74 11.84 20.23
CA GLY A 9 -13.64 13.29 20.10
C GLY A 9 -14.67 13.87 19.12
N THR A 10 -14.34 15.04 18.56
CA THR A 10 -15.21 15.71 17.58
C THR A 10 -14.95 15.23 16.15
N LEU A 11 -15.95 14.59 15.56
CA LEU A 11 -15.98 14.12 14.18
C LEU A 11 -16.75 15.11 13.30
N PHE A 12 -16.19 15.44 12.13
CA PHE A 12 -16.88 16.24 11.12
C PHE A 12 -17.43 15.34 10.02
N TYR A 13 -18.76 15.29 9.91
CA TYR A 13 -19.48 14.60 8.85
C TYR A 13 -20.07 15.61 7.87
N PRO A 14 -19.40 15.90 6.74
CA PRO A 14 -19.91 16.85 5.75
C PRO A 14 -21.23 16.38 5.12
N GLU A 15 -21.45 15.06 5.04
CA GLU A 15 -22.57 14.40 4.35
C GLU A 15 -23.78 14.09 5.23
N ALA A 16 -23.77 14.50 6.51
CA ALA A 16 -24.78 14.07 7.48
C ALA A 16 -26.19 14.66 7.29
N PHE A 17 -26.38 15.62 6.37
CA PHE A 17 -27.70 16.18 6.06
C PHE A 17 -27.93 16.23 4.55
N TYR A 18 -28.86 15.42 4.07
CA TYR A 18 -29.49 15.57 2.76
C TYR A 18 -30.98 15.83 2.95
N GLY A 19 -31.44 17.00 2.55
CA GLY A 19 -32.85 17.38 2.58
C GLY A 19 -33.09 18.44 1.50
N ARG A 20 -34.11 18.25 0.66
CA ARG A 20 -34.44 19.18 -0.42
C ARG A 20 -35.23 20.40 0.07
N ASP A 21 -35.77 20.35 1.29
CA ASP A 21 -36.73 21.32 1.83
C ASP A 21 -36.25 22.03 3.11
N PHE A 22 -34.96 22.34 3.21
CA PHE A 22 -34.47 23.16 4.32
C PHE A 22 -34.91 24.61 4.14
N ARG A 23 -35.92 25.04 4.91
CA ARG A 23 -36.25 26.46 5.08
C ARG A 23 -35.43 27.05 6.21
N VAL A 24 -34.42 27.86 5.87
CA VAL A 24 -33.69 28.66 6.85
C VAL A 24 -34.57 29.83 7.24
N PHE A 25 -35.18 29.78 8.42
CA PHE A 25 -35.97 30.90 8.93
C PHE A 25 -35.04 32.07 9.26
N PRO A 26 -35.26 33.29 8.73
CA PRO A 26 -34.39 34.44 9.01
C PRO A 26 -34.33 34.81 10.50
N GLN A 27 -35.33 34.40 11.28
CA GLN A 27 -35.38 34.60 12.74
C GLN A 27 -34.72 33.47 13.54
N ALA A 28 -34.23 32.40 12.89
CA ALA A 28 -33.50 31.34 13.56
C ALA A 28 -32.15 31.88 14.01
N ARG A 29 -32.11 32.45 15.21
CA ARG A 29 -30.85 32.69 15.91
C ARG A 29 -30.27 31.32 16.23
N VAL A 30 -29.03 31.07 15.79
CA VAL A 30 -28.27 29.92 16.29
C VAL A 30 -28.25 30.08 17.81
N ALA A 31 -28.94 29.21 18.52
CA ALA A 31 -28.94 29.26 19.97
C ALA A 31 -27.47 29.11 20.40
N VAL A 32 -26.95 30.10 21.12
CA VAL A 32 -25.55 30.09 21.59
C VAL A 32 -25.27 28.85 22.44
N SER A 33 -26.31 28.27 23.06
CA SER A 33 -26.27 26.98 23.76
C SER A 33 -25.90 25.78 22.87
N CYS A 34 -26.00 25.89 21.54
CA CYS A 34 -25.61 24.85 20.59
C CYS A 34 -24.16 24.99 20.11
N VAL A 35 -23.46 26.08 20.46
CA VAL A 35 -22.03 26.23 20.18
C VAL A 35 -21.27 25.56 21.31
N GLN A 36 -21.20 24.23 21.25
CA GLN A 36 -20.26 23.50 22.09
C GLN A 36 -18.84 23.87 21.62
N PRO A 37 -17.93 24.29 22.52
CA PRO A 37 -16.53 24.40 22.15
C PRO A 37 -16.10 23.02 21.65
N VAL A 38 -15.52 22.97 20.44
CA VAL A 38 -14.93 21.75 19.89
C VAL A 38 -13.83 21.36 20.85
N ALA A 39 -14.13 20.44 21.77
CA ALA A 39 -13.13 19.87 22.65
C ALA A 39 -12.09 19.23 21.73
N ARG A 40 -10.86 19.79 21.71
CA ARG A 40 -9.72 19.05 21.19
C ARG A 40 -9.62 17.83 22.08
N ALA A 41 -10.04 16.67 21.58
CA ALA A 41 -9.85 15.42 22.28
C ALA A 41 -8.33 15.25 22.46
N HIS A 42 -7.87 15.50 23.69
CA HIS A 42 -6.59 15.02 24.15
C HIS A 42 -6.80 13.52 24.36
N HIS A 43 -6.42 12.71 23.37
CA HIS A 43 -6.38 11.27 23.55
C HIS A 43 -5.19 10.95 24.47
N ASP A 44 -5.42 10.99 25.78
CA ASP A 44 -4.45 10.58 26.81
C ASP A 44 -4.24 9.05 26.84
N THR A 45 -4.94 8.31 25.97
CA THR A 45 -4.89 6.85 25.84
C THR A 45 -4.59 6.44 24.41
N PHE A 46 -4.02 5.23 24.24
CA PHE A 46 -3.75 4.61 22.95
C PHE A 46 -5.07 4.30 22.22
N ALA A 47 -5.58 5.28 21.45
CA ALA A 47 -6.81 5.19 20.70
C ALA A 47 -6.54 5.32 19.19
N PHE A 48 -7.25 4.55 18.39
CA PHE A 48 -7.22 4.69 16.93
C PHE A 48 -8.37 5.59 16.52
N PRO A 49 -8.11 6.79 15.98
CA PRO A 49 -9.18 7.73 15.72
C PRO A 49 -10.05 7.28 14.54
N ASN A 50 -11.35 7.26 14.76
CA ASN A 50 -12.35 7.24 13.71
C ASN A 50 -12.14 8.50 12.83
N ARG A 51 -11.92 8.33 11.51
CA ARG A 51 -11.70 9.45 10.57
C ARG A 51 -12.92 9.67 9.70
N SER A 52 -13.24 10.93 9.38
CA SER A 52 -14.44 11.32 8.64
C SER A 52 -14.66 10.60 7.29
N ILE A 53 -13.59 10.16 6.62
CA ILE A 53 -13.66 9.46 5.33
C ILE A 53 -13.51 7.93 5.48
N LEU A 54 -12.57 7.48 6.32
CA LEU A 54 -12.17 6.06 6.41
C LEU A 54 -12.82 5.34 7.59
N ASN A 55 -13.41 6.07 8.53
CA ASN A 55 -13.97 5.57 9.79
C ASN A 55 -13.05 4.53 10.46
N GLU A 56 -13.61 3.40 10.90
CA GLU A 56 -12.86 2.29 11.51
C GLU A 56 -12.02 1.47 10.52
N THR A 57 -12.29 1.59 9.21
CA THR A 57 -11.58 0.78 8.20
C THR A 57 -10.11 1.20 8.07
N ILE A 58 -9.74 2.37 8.59
CA ILE A 58 -8.36 2.84 8.71
C ILE A 58 -7.43 1.85 9.42
N ARG A 59 -7.96 0.99 10.30
CA ARG A 59 -7.16 -0.05 10.98
C ARG A 59 -6.50 -1.02 10.00
N ASN A 60 -7.10 -1.26 8.83
CA ASN A 60 -6.48 -2.10 7.79
C ASN A 60 -5.19 -1.48 7.21
N LEU A 61 -4.96 -0.17 7.39
CA LEU A 61 -3.75 0.52 6.95
C LEU A 61 -2.48 -0.10 7.55
N ILE A 62 -2.52 -0.60 8.78
CA ILE A 62 -1.35 -1.23 9.45
C ILE A 62 -0.98 -2.61 8.88
N PHE A 63 -1.84 -3.19 8.04
CA PHE A 63 -1.58 -4.45 7.35
C PHE A 63 -1.31 -4.18 5.88
N HIS A 64 -2.28 -3.56 5.20
CA HIS A 64 -2.27 -3.34 3.76
C HIS A 64 -1.03 -2.56 3.28
N VAL A 65 -0.77 -1.41 3.88
CA VAL A 65 0.30 -0.51 3.41
C VAL A 65 1.69 -1.09 3.72
N PRO A 66 1.98 -1.64 4.91
CA PRO A 66 3.23 -2.33 5.18
C PRO A 66 3.54 -3.51 4.23
N MET A 67 2.52 -4.26 3.80
CA MET A 67 2.70 -5.32 2.80
C MET A 67 3.21 -4.76 1.46
N TRP A 68 2.74 -3.59 1.03
CA TRP A 68 3.28 -2.89 -0.14
C TRP A 68 4.74 -2.47 0.07
N PHE A 69 5.10 -1.94 1.24
CA PHE A 69 6.49 -1.61 1.54
C PHE A 69 7.41 -2.85 1.48
N ALA A 70 6.97 -3.99 2.02
CA ALA A 70 7.69 -5.26 1.90
C ALA A 70 7.85 -5.70 0.43
N MET A 71 6.79 -5.56 -0.38
CA MET A 71 6.83 -5.84 -1.82
C MET A 71 7.85 -4.93 -2.53
N PHE A 72 7.80 -3.61 -2.33
CA PHE A 72 8.75 -2.66 -2.91
C PHE A 72 10.20 -2.98 -2.54
N PHE A 73 10.45 -3.31 -1.27
CA PHE A 73 11.78 -3.69 -0.79
C PHE A 73 12.30 -4.95 -1.50
N LEU A 74 11.47 -5.99 -1.61
CA LEU A 74 11.83 -7.24 -2.30
C LEU A 74 12.02 -7.05 -3.81
N MET A 75 11.22 -6.22 -4.46
CA MET A 75 11.44 -5.88 -5.87
C MET A 75 12.72 -5.07 -6.06
N GLY A 76 13.04 -4.18 -5.10
CA GLY A 76 14.33 -3.47 -5.06
C GLY A 76 15.52 -4.42 -4.96
N ILE A 77 15.47 -5.40 -4.05
CA ILE A 77 16.49 -6.47 -3.97
C ILE A 77 16.60 -7.17 -5.33
N SER A 78 15.48 -7.51 -5.94
CA SER A 78 15.46 -8.20 -7.24
C SER A 78 16.19 -7.40 -8.33
N VAL A 79 15.92 -6.10 -8.43
CA VAL A 79 16.59 -5.21 -9.39
C VAL A 79 18.08 -5.12 -9.12
N VAL A 80 18.49 -4.92 -7.85
CA VAL A 80 19.92 -4.86 -7.50
C VAL A 80 20.64 -6.15 -7.90
N GLN A 81 20.05 -7.31 -7.65
CA GLN A 81 20.64 -8.59 -8.04
C GLN A 81 20.63 -8.77 -9.56
N GLY A 82 19.56 -8.35 -10.26
CA GLY A 82 19.50 -8.37 -11.73
C GLY A 82 20.59 -7.50 -12.38
N VAL A 83 20.83 -6.30 -11.86
CA VAL A 83 21.91 -5.42 -12.33
C VAL A 83 23.28 -6.04 -12.08
N ARG A 84 23.50 -6.64 -10.89
CA ARG A 84 24.75 -7.34 -10.59
C ARG A 84 24.98 -8.52 -11.53
N PHE A 85 23.93 -9.29 -11.83
CA PHE A 85 23.98 -10.38 -12.80
C PHE A 85 24.38 -9.87 -14.19
N LEU A 86 23.76 -8.79 -14.68
CA LEU A 86 24.10 -8.23 -15.99
C LEU A 86 25.54 -7.70 -16.06
N GLY A 87 26.10 -7.23 -14.93
CA GLY A 87 27.47 -6.72 -14.87
C GLY A 87 28.55 -7.79 -14.80
N ASN A 88 28.28 -8.94 -14.17
CA ASN A 88 29.32 -9.95 -13.91
C ASN A 88 28.99 -11.39 -14.36
N GLY A 89 27.77 -11.64 -14.85
CA GLY A 89 27.33 -12.95 -15.33
C GLY A 89 27.15 -14.03 -14.24
N HIS A 90 27.37 -13.73 -12.96
CA HIS A 90 27.29 -14.76 -11.91
C HIS A 90 25.84 -15.22 -11.70
N ARG A 91 25.59 -16.49 -12.03
CA ARG A 91 24.28 -17.14 -11.97
C ARG A 91 23.55 -16.99 -10.63
N MET A 92 24.31 -16.94 -9.54
CA MET A 92 23.74 -16.80 -8.20
C MET A 92 22.97 -15.49 -8.00
N HIS A 93 23.35 -14.42 -8.72
CA HIS A 93 22.60 -13.16 -8.69
C HIS A 93 21.23 -13.29 -9.37
N ASP A 94 21.16 -14.02 -10.47
CA ASP A 94 19.90 -14.30 -11.16
C ASP A 94 18.94 -15.14 -10.29
N VAL A 95 19.45 -16.18 -9.63
CA VAL A 95 18.66 -16.98 -8.67
C VAL A 95 18.11 -16.11 -7.54
N LYS A 96 18.94 -15.23 -6.97
CA LYS A 96 18.51 -14.28 -5.92
C LYS A 96 17.42 -13.34 -6.43
N ALA A 97 17.58 -12.79 -7.63
CA ALA A 97 16.60 -11.90 -8.23
C ALA A 97 15.23 -12.61 -8.36
N GLU A 98 15.22 -13.81 -8.94
CA GLU A 98 14.01 -14.60 -9.12
C GLU A 98 13.32 -14.92 -7.79
N GLN A 99 14.07 -15.42 -6.79
CA GLN A 99 13.44 -15.74 -5.49
C GLN A 99 12.87 -14.49 -4.81
N SER A 100 13.53 -13.33 -4.97
CA SER A 100 13.02 -12.07 -4.45
C SER A 100 11.72 -11.65 -5.15
N VAL A 101 11.63 -11.77 -6.48
CA VAL A 101 10.37 -11.52 -7.22
C VAL A 101 9.25 -12.43 -6.74
N ARG A 102 9.52 -13.75 -6.59
CA ARG A 102 8.50 -14.72 -6.17
C ARG A 102 7.92 -14.39 -4.79
N VAL A 103 8.76 -13.93 -3.84
CA VAL A 103 8.28 -13.51 -2.52
C VAL A 103 7.60 -12.13 -2.60
N GLY A 104 8.12 -11.19 -3.39
CA GLY A 104 7.47 -9.90 -3.61
C GLY A 104 6.07 -10.04 -4.21
N LEU A 105 5.87 -10.98 -5.13
CA LEU A 105 4.58 -11.33 -5.71
C LEU A 105 3.57 -11.83 -4.68
N LEU A 106 4.01 -12.60 -3.68
CA LEU A 106 3.14 -13.01 -2.57
C LEU A 106 2.60 -11.78 -1.83
N PHE A 107 3.47 -10.82 -1.51
CA PHE A 107 3.04 -9.57 -0.87
C PHE A 107 2.17 -8.70 -1.78
N ALA A 108 2.41 -8.71 -3.10
CA ALA A 108 1.54 -8.02 -4.05
C ALA A 108 0.12 -8.62 -4.05
N VAL A 109 -0.02 -9.96 -4.03
CA VAL A 109 -1.33 -10.64 -3.91
C VAL A 109 -2.01 -10.25 -2.61
N LEU A 110 -1.31 -10.34 -1.48
CA LEU A 110 -1.86 -9.97 -0.17
C LEU A 110 -2.27 -8.48 -0.14
N GLY A 111 -1.46 -7.59 -0.73
CA GLY A 111 -1.76 -6.18 -0.90
C GLY A 111 -3.03 -5.96 -1.72
N LEU A 112 -3.19 -6.62 -2.86
CA LEU A 112 -4.39 -6.53 -3.70
C LEU A 112 -5.65 -7.04 -2.98
N VAL A 113 -5.56 -8.19 -2.30
CA VAL A 113 -6.68 -8.78 -1.55
C VAL A 113 -7.10 -7.87 -0.40
N THR A 114 -6.15 -7.42 0.42
CA THR A 114 -6.43 -6.52 1.55
C THR A 114 -6.92 -5.15 1.09
N GLY A 115 -6.45 -4.67 -0.07
CA GLY A 115 -6.92 -3.42 -0.68
C GLY A 115 -8.34 -3.52 -1.22
N SER A 116 -8.66 -4.63 -1.90
CA SER A 116 -10.01 -4.90 -2.39
C SER A 116 -11.02 -5.05 -1.26
N LEU A 117 -10.62 -5.75 -0.18
CA LEU A 117 -11.42 -5.83 1.04
C LEU A 117 -11.63 -4.44 1.66
N TRP A 118 -10.58 -3.62 1.72
CA TRP A 118 -10.71 -2.25 2.21
C TRP A 118 -11.68 -1.43 1.38
N ALA A 119 -11.58 -1.51 0.06
CA ALA A 119 -12.46 -0.81 -0.86
C ALA A 119 -13.93 -1.20 -0.65
N ARG A 120 -14.20 -2.49 -0.42
CA ARG A 120 -15.55 -3.00 -0.15
C ARG A 120 -16.17 -2.37 1.11
N PHE A 121 -15.40 -2.26 2.18
CA PHE A 121 -15.90 -1.71 3.45
C PHE A 121 -15.90 -0.18 3.52
N THR A 122 -15.06 0.50 2.75
CA THR A 122 -15.00 1.98 2.74
C THR A 122 -15.92 2.59 1.69
N TRP A 123 -15.96 2.03 0.47
CA TRP A 123 -16.67 2.61 -0.67
C TRP A 123 -17.78 1.71 -1.24
N GLY A 124 -18.05 0.56 -0.61
CA GLY A 124 -19.11 -0.35 -1.00
C GLY A 124 -18.82 -1.22 -2.23
N ALA A 125 -17.63 -1.10 -2.86
CA ALA A 125 -17.26 -1.87 -4.05
C ALA A 125 -15.91 -2.57 -3.86
N TRP A 126 -15.78 -3.80 -4.38
CA TRP A 126 -14.52 -4.57 -4.32
C TRP A 126 -13.39 -3.93 -5.13
N TRP A 127 -13.73 -3.12 -6.13
CA TRP A 127 -12.79 -2.39 -6.95
C TRP A 127 -13.41 -1.06 -7.33
N VAL A 128 -12.64 0.00 -7.14
CA VAL A 128 -12.99 1.36 -7.55
C VAL A 128 -12.02 1.79 -8.65
N SER A 129 -12.48 2.61 -9.59
CA SER A 129 -11.64 3.11 -10.69
C SER A 129 -10.69 4.19 -10.18
N ASP A 130 -9.70 3.78 -9.39
CA ASP A 130 -8.66 4.63 -8.83
C ASP A 130 -7.30 4.36 -9.54
N PRO A 131 -6.53 5.42 -9.90
CA PRO A 131 -5.26 5.27 -10.60
C PRO A 131 -4.22 4.42 -9.87
N GLN A 132 -4.15 4.49 -8.54
CA GLN A 132 -3.21 3.72 -7.75
C GLN A 132 -3.64 2.25 -7.64
N LEU A 133 -4.94 1.99 -7.50
CA LEU A 133 -5.49 0.64 -7.47
C LEU A 133 -5.25 -0.08 -8.81
N ASN A 134 -5.57 0.59 -9.93
CA ASN A 134 -5.31 0.08 -11.28
C ASN A 134 -3.81 -0.09 -11.54
N GLY A 135 -2.97 0.88 -11.11
CA GLY A 135 -1.52 0.81 -11.22
C GLY A 135 -0.92 -0.38 -10.47
N ALA A 136 -1.44 -0.69 -9.27
CA ALA A 136 -1.09 -1.87 -8.49
C ALA A 136 -1.46 -3.18 -9.22
N ALA A 137 -2.66 -3.28 -9.80
CA ALA A 137 -3.08 -4.44 -10.57
C ALA A 137 -2.22 -4.66 -11.83
N VAL A 138 -1.93 -3.59 -12.59
CA VAL A 138 -1.05 -3.66 -13.76
C VAL A 138 0.35 -4.10 -13.36
N THR A 139 0.89 -3.53 -12.29
CA THR A 139 2.20 -3.92 -11.75
C THR A 139 2.25 -5.41 -11.39
N PHE A 140 1.21 -5.91 -10.71
CA PHE A 140 1.09 -7.33 -10.40
C PHE A 140 1.12 -8.20 -11.67
N LEU A 141 0.34 -7.86 -12.68
CA LEU A 141 0.31 -8.57 -13.96
C LEU A 141 1.67 -8.53 -14.69
N MET A 142 2.39 -7.42 -14.63
CA MET A 142 3.75 -7.33 -15.17
C MET A 142 4.70 -8.32 -14.48
N TYR A 143 4.63 -8.45 -13.16
CA TYR A 143 5.47 -9.42 -12.45
C TYR A 143 5.03 -10.88 -12.64
N VAL A 144 3.74 -11.13 -12.89
CA VAL A 144 3.27 -12.45 -13.37
C VAL A 144 3.86 -12.73 -14.76
N ALA A 145 3.82 -11.77 -15.68
CA ALA A 145 4.41 -11.89 -17.00
C ALA A 145 5.94 -12.11 -16.93
N TYR A 146 6.65 -11.49 -15.98
CA TYR A 146 8.06 -11.81 -15.70
C TYR A 146 8.28 -13.30 -15.42
N LEU A 147 7.46 -13.91 -14.57
CA LEU A 147 7.60 -15.34 -14.25
C LEU A 147 7.27 -16.24 -15.43
N ILE A 148 6.23 -15.89 -16.22
CA ILE A 148 5.85 -16.62 -17.43
C ILE A 148 6.97 -16.54 -18.47
N LEU A 149 7.47 -15.33 -18.74
CA LEU A 149 8.57 -15.07 -19.67
C LEU A 149 9.83 -15.85 -19.30
N ARG A 150 10.14 -15.89 -18.01
CA ARG A 150 11.27 -16.68 -17.49
C ARG A 150 11.05 -18.17 -17.67
N GLY A 151 9.84 -18.66 -17.42
CA GLY A 151 9.48 -20.08 -17.57
C GLY A 151 9.40 -20.57 -19.02
N SER A 152 9.30 -19.67 -20.00
CA SER A 152 9.18 -20.01 -21.41
C SER A 152 10.53 -20.09 -22.15
N MET A 153 11.65 -20.00 -21.45
CA MET A 153 12.99 -20.00 -22.04
C MET A 153 13.81 -21.20 -21.58
N ASP A 154 14.25 -22.02 -22.54
CA ASP A 154 15.09 -23.19 -22.29
C ASP A 154 16.55 -22.81 -22.02
N ASP A 155 17.09 -21.88 -22.82
CA ASP A 155 18.46 -21.40 -22.65
C ASP A 155 18.58 -20.59 -21.36
N GLU A 156 19.38 -21.13 -20.44
CA GLU A 156 19.57 -20.62 -19.09
C GLU A 156 20.13 -19.20 -19.05
N ASP A 157 21.10 -18.89 -19.91
CA ASP A 157 21.80 -17.61 -19.94
C ASP A 157 20.92 -16.52 -20.57
N ARG A 158 20.24 -16.86 -21.66
CA ARG A 158 19.24 -16.01 -22.30
C ARG A 158 18.08 -15.73 -21.34
N ARG A 159 17.57 -16.77 -20.67
CA ARG A 159 16.53 -16.66 -19.65
C ARG A 159 16.87 -15.62 -18.60
N ALA A 160 18.06 -15.70 -18.02
CA ALA A 160 18.49 -14.77 -16.99
C ALA A 160 18.71 -13.35 -17.49
N ARG A 161 19.32 -13.17 -18.66
CA ARG A 161 19.57 -11.84 -19.23
C ARG A 161 18.25 -11.13 -19.57
N VAL A 162 17.35 -11.81 -20.28
CA VAL A 162 16.05 -11.22 -20.65
C VAL A 162 15.21 -10.96 -19.40
N SER A 163 15.19 -11.89 -18.44
CA SER A 163 14.50 -11.69 -17.16
C SER A 163 15.03 -10.46 -16.42
N ALA A 164 16.35 -10.31 -16.29
CA ALA A 164 16.94 -9.19 -15.57
C ALA A 164 16.56 -7.83 -16.20
N VAL A 165 16.62 -7.71 -17.54
CA VAL A 165 16.21 -6.50 -18.24
C VAL A 165 14.72 -6.22 -18.05
N TYR A 166 13.86 -7.23 -18.22
CA TYR A 166 12.42 -7.08 -17.99
C TYR A 166 12.12 -6.65 -16.56
N ASN A 167 12.80 -7.22 -15.57
CA ASN A 167 12.59 -6.89 -14.16
C ASN A 167 12.94 -5.43 -13.83
N ILE A 168 14.02 -4.90 -14.42
CA ILE A 168 14.38 -3.47 -14.28
C ILE A 168 13.27 -2.60 -14.88
N PHE A 169 12.78 -2.94 -16.07
CA PHE A 169 11.66 -2.25 -16.71
C PHE A 169 10.38 -2.31 -15.87
N ALA A 170 10.02 -3.50 -15.37
CA ALA A 170 8.84 -3.70 -14.52
C ALA A 170 8.92 -2.90 -13.22
N PHE A 171 10.10 -2.82 -12.60
CA PHE A 171 10.31 -2.00 -11.42
C PHE A 171 10.20 -0.49 -11.70
N ALA A 172 10.72 -0.03 -12.83
CA ALA A 172 10.55 1.35 -13.25
C ALA A 172 9.05 1.68 -13.45
N MET A 173 8.30 0.78 -14.10
CA MET A 173 6.86 0.94 -14.26
C MET A 173 6.11 0.86 -12.93
N LEU A 174 6.51 -0.02 -12.01
CA LEU A 174 5.98 -0.06 -10.64
C LEU A 174 6.11 1.30 -9.93
N VAL A 175 7.27 1.95 -10.05
CA VAL A 175 7.49 3.30 -9.47
C VAL A 175 6.57 4.32 -10.14
N VAL A 176 6.48 4.31 -11.47
CA VAL A 176 5.62 5.23 -12.21
C VAL A 176 4.15 5.05 -11.84
N LEU A 177 3.64 3.82 -11.89
CA LEU A 177 2.22 3.51 -11.72
C LEU A 177 1.73 3.72 -10.29
N ILE A 178 2.55 3.42 -9.27
CA ILE A 178 2.10 3.46 -7.86
C ILE A 178 2.55 4.74 -7.15
N LEU A 179 3.73 5.28 -7.46
CA LEU A 179 4.27 6.45 -6.74
C LEU A 179 4.04 7.77 -7.48
N ILE A 180 4.20 7.78 -8.81
CA ILE A 180 4.19 9.00 -9.62
C ILE A 180 2.77 9.32 -10.10
N LEU A 181 2.14 8.42 -10.87
CA LEU A 181 0.83 8.63 -11.50
C LEU A 181 -0.27 9.10 -10.53
N PRO A 182 -0.41 8.53 -9.32
CA PRO A 182 -1.47 8.94 -8.40
C PRO A 182 -1.27 10.34 -7.80
N ARG A 183 -0.12 11.00 -8.02
CA ARG A 183 0.13 12.39 -7.58
C ARG A 183 -0.32 13.42 -8.63
N PHE A 184 -0.58 12.98 -9.85
CA PHE A 184 -1.02 13.82 -10.96
C PHE A 184 -2.51 13.61 -11.31
N THR A 185 -3.22 12.81 -10.50
CA THR A 185 -4.60 12.42 -10.72
C THR A 185 -5.34 12.44 -9.39
N ASP A 186 -6.65 12.66 -9.43
CA ASP A 186 -7.47 12.53 -8.22
C ASP A 186 -7.50 11.06 -7.78
N SER A 187 -7.00 10.81 -6.58
CA SER A 187 -6.95 9.46 -6.00
C SER A 187 -7.68 9.42 -4.67
N LEU A 188 -8.40 8.31 -4.45
CA LEU A 188 -9.08 8.02 -3.20
C LEU A 188 -8.10 7.65 -2.07
N HIS A 189 -6.81 7.45 -2.40
CA HIS A 189 -5.77 7.15 -1.43
C HIS A 189 -5.37 8.41 -0.64
N PRO A 190 -5.25 8.33 0.70
CA PRO A 190 -4.88 9.48 1.53
C PRO A 190 -3.55 10.14 1.12
N GLY A 191 -3.52 11.48 1.13
CA GLY A 191 -2.34 12.29 0.84
C GLY A 191 -1.83 12.24 -0.61
N LYS A 192 -2.77 12.22 -1.57
CA LYS A 192 -2.48 12.30 -3.01
C LYS A 192 -2.94 13.60 -3.70
N GLY A 193 -3.77 14.41 -3.03
CA GLY A 193 -4.23 15.73 -3.51
C GLY A 193 -3.33 16.92 -3.12
N GLY A 194 -2.01 16.77 -3.21
CA GLY A 194 -1.04 17.86 -2.92
C GLY A 194 -0.52 17.95 -1.48
N ASN A 195 -1.15 17.27 -0.52
CA ASN A 195 -0.57 17.05 0.81
C ASN A 195 0.28 15.76 0.81
N PRO A 196 1.45 15.71 1.49
CA PRO A 196 2.25 14.50 1.57
C PRO A 196 1.44 13.32 2.10
N ALA A 197 1.51 12.17 1.42
CA ALA A 197 1.04 10.90 1.97
C ALA A 197 1.56 10.73 3.40
N PHE A 198 0.64 10.60 4.36
CA PHE A 198 0.92 10.47 5.80
C PHE A 198 1.36 11.75 6.52
N SER A 199 0.88 12.92 6.07
CA SER A 199 1.03 14.19 6.79
C SER A 199 0.50 14.11 8.24
N ALA A 200 0.91 15.06 9.11
CA ALA A 200 0.39 15.16 10.48
C ALA A 200 -1.14 15.28 10.58
N TYR A 201 -1.80 15.68 9.48
CA TYR A 201 -3.26 15.72 9.40
C TYR A 201 -3.89 14.34 9.13
N ASP A 202 -3.17 13.40 8.49
CA ASP A 202 -3.72 12.10 8.07
C ASP A 202 -3.41 10.96 9.05
N LEU A 203 -2.23 10.97 9.69
CA LEU A 203 -1.85 9.99 10.71
C LEU A 203 -1.71 10.63 12.08
N ASP A 204 -2.54 10.17 13.02
CA ASP A 204 -2.37 10.47 14.44
C ASP A 204 -1.05 9.89 14.99
N SER A 205 -0.51 10.51 16.03
CA SER A 205 0.73 10.11 16.70
C SER A 205 0.69 8.65 17.19
N THR A 206 -0.47 8.19 17.67
CA THR A 206 -0.71 6.81 18.13
C THR A 206 -0.64 5.82 16.97
N LEU A 207 -1.28 6.13 15.85
CA LEU A 207 -1.28 5.28 14.66
C LEU A 207 0.13 5.13 14.09
N ARG A 208 0.97 6.18 14.14
CA ARG A 208 2.38 6.12 13.72
C ARG A 208 3.22 5.17 14.58
N ALA A 209 2.99 5.18 15.90
CA ALA A 209 3.72 4.32 16.83
C ALA A 209 3.51 2.82 16.54
N VAL A 210 2.38 2.45 15.94
CA VAL A 210 2.09 1.07 15.50
C VAL A 210 2.53 0.83 14.06
N PHE A 211 2.27 1.81 13.20
CA PHE A 211 2.49 1.68 11.76
C PHE A 211 3.95 1.45 11.40
N TYR A 212 4.89 2.23 11.94
CA TYR A 212 6.30 2.09 11.56
C TYR A 212 6.93 0.77 12.03
N PRO A 213 6.71 0.29 13.27
CA PRO A 213 7.10 -1.05 13.66
C PRO A 213 6.45 -2.14 12.79
N ALA A 214 5.20 -1.97 12.38
CA ALA A 214 4.55 -2.89 11.44
C ALA A 214 5.24 -2.89 10.07
N VAL A 215 5.57 -1.73 9.49
CA VAL A 215 6.36 -1.61 8.25
C VAL A 215 7.67 -2.40 8.36
N LEU A 216 8.42 -2.16 9.44
CA LEU A 216 9.68 -2.86 9.68
C LEU A 216 9.45 -4.38 9.82
N GLY A 217 8.46 -4.79 10.60
CA GLY A 217 8.11 -6.19 10.83
C GLY A 217 7.75 -6.92 9.53
N TRP A 218 6.93 -6.32 8.66
CA TRP A 218 6.56 -6.89 7.37
C TRP A 218 7.74 -6.98 6.40
N ILE A 219 8.61 -5.96 6.37
CA ILE A 219 9.86 -6.00 5.58
C ILE A 219 10.78 -7.11 6.06
N LEU A 220 10.99 -7.24 7.37
CA LEU A 220 11.82 -8.29 7.96
C LEU A 220 11.25 -9.68 7.72
N LEU A 221 9.92 -9.83 7.84
CA LEU A 221 9.23 -11.08 7.53
C LEU A 221 9.42 -11.45 6.05
N GLY A 222 9.21 -10.49 5.14
CA GLY A 222 9.41 -10.72 3.71
C GLY A 222 10.86 -11.06 3.37
N TYR A 223 11.81 -10.37 3.98
CA TYR A 223 13.24 -10.67 3.84
C TYR A 223 13.57 -12.08 4.37
N TRP A 224 13.03 -12.46 5.51
CA TRP A 224 13.22 -13.79 6.08
C TRP A 224 12.68 -14.89 5.14
N ILE A 225 11.45 -14.75 4.64
CA ILE A 225 10.87 -15.67 3.65
C ILE A 225 11.75 -15.75 2.40
N TYR A 226 12.26 -14.61 1.91
CA TYR A 226 13.21 -14.56 0.80
C TYR A 226 14.49 -15.36 1.11
N THR A 227 15.09 -15.21 2.30
CA THR A 227 16.29 -15.98 2.66
C THR A 227 16.04 -17.49 2.69
N LEU A 228 14.89 -17.93 3.17
CA LEU A 228 14.50 -19.34 3.17
C LEU A 228 14.35 -19.88 1.75
N ARG A 229 13.63 -19.15 0.88
CA ARG A 229 13.44 -19.52 -0.54
C ARG A 229 14.76 -19.58 -1.29
N TYR A 230 15.65 -18.64 -1.03
CA TYR A 230 17.00 -18.62 -1.60
C TYR A 230 17.82 -19.84 -1.17
N ARG A 231 17.86 -20.16 0.13
CA ARG A 231 18.58 -21.34 0.63
C ARG A 231 18.04 -22.64 0.03
N ILE A 232 16.72 -22.77 -0.07
CA ILE A 232 16.08 -23.92 -0.74
C ILE A 232 16.49 -24.00 -2.21
N ALA A 233 16.53 -22.88 -2.93
CA ALA A 233 16.95 -22.86 -4.33
C ALA A 233 18.44 -23.25 -4.50
N GLN A 234 19.31 -22.80 -3.60
CA GLN A 234 20.72 -23.23 -3.61
C GLN A 234 20.88 -24.72 -3.36
N LEU A 235 20.14 -25.28 -2.40
CA LEU A 235 20.20 -26.71 -2.11
C LEU A 235 19.76 -27.54 -3.31
N LYS A 236 18.71 -27.11 -4.03
CA LYS A 236 18.28 -27.79 -5.26
C LYS A 236 19.36 -27.78 -6.33
N HIS A 237 19.99 -26.63 -6.55
CA HIS A 237 21.09 -26.51 -7.51
C HIS A 237 22.32 -27.36 -7.13
N ASN A 238 22.54 -27.63 -5.84
CA ASN A 238 23.67 -28.46 -5.40
C ASN A 238 23.37 -29.98 -5.49
N LEU A 239 22.11 -30.36 -5.67
CA LEU A 239 21.68 -31.76 -5.79
C LEU A 239 21.59 -32.24 -7.25
N GLU A 240 21.48 -31.30 -8.19
CA GLU A 240 21.52 -31.53 -9.65
C GLU A 240 22.97 -31.53 -10.15
#